data_AF-A0A7L9BX77-F1
#
_entry.id   AF-A0A7L9BX77-F1
#
_cell.length_a   1.000
_cell.length_b   1.000
_cell.length_c   1.000
_cell.angle_alpha   90.00
_cell.angle_beta   90.00
_cell.angle_gamma   90.00
#
_symmetry.space_group_name_H-M   'P 1'
#
loop_
_entity.id
_entity.type
_entity.pdbx_description
1 polymer ?
#
loop_
_entity_poly.entity_id
_entity_poly.type
_entity_poly.pdbx_seq_one_letter_code
_entity_poly.pdbx_strand_id
1 'polypeptide(L)'
;MSANRSAEAVLTRHFNEARSRLLDLAAILDRIERGEGAAGVWKDPRLVKTREAIAALLVDGSDRAERVQMIFSRPYEAGWQVQG
;
A
#
# COMPACT_ATOMS: atom_id res chain seq x y z
N MET A 1 8.88 -2.00 -30.77
CA MET A 1 9.39 -0.88 -29.94
C MET A 1 8.20 -0.33 -29.16
N SER A 2 8.16 -0.53 -27.85
CA SER A 2 7.18 0.15 -26.99
C SER A 2 7.57 1.62 -26.92
N ALA A 3 6.72 2.51 -27.44
CA ALA A 3 6.92 3.94 -27.28
C ALA A 3 6.92 4.25 -25.77
N ASN A 4 8.07 4.69 -25.25
CA ASN A 4 8.17 5.16 -23.88
C ASN A 4 7.24 6.36 -23.75
N ARG A 5 6.16 6.24 -22.95
CA ARG A 5 5.22 7.34 -22.76
C ARG A 5 5.87 8.40 -21.88
N SER A 6 5.67 9.68 -22.19
CA SER A 6 6.15 10.75 -21.31
C SER A 6 5.52 10.62 -19.92
N ALA A 7 6.22 11.10 -18.89
CA ALA A 7 5.70 11.10 -17.52
C ALA A 7 4.33 11.83 -17.45
N GLU A 8 4.18 12.92 -18.20
CA GLU A 8 2.92 13.66 -18.34
C GLU A 8 1.79 12.80 -18.94
N ALA A 9 2.07 12.04 -19.99
CA ALA A 9 1.07 11.14 -20.59
C ALA A 9 0.65 10.02 -19.64
N VAL A 10 1.58 9.51 -18.81
CA VAL A 10 1.26 8.53 -17.76
C VAL A 10 0.39 9.17 -16.68
N LEU A 11 0.76 10.36 -16.19
CA LEU A 11 0.00 11.11 -15.18
C LEU A 11 -1.43 11.37 -15.66
N THR A 12 -1.59 11.96 -16.84
CA THR A 12 -2.91 12.28 -17.41
C THR A 12 -3.79 11.03 -17.55
N ARG A 13 -3.20 9.92 -18.01
CA ARG A 13 -3.94 8.66 -18.17
C ARG A 13 -4.44 8.08 -16.84
N HIS A 14 -3.63 8.16 -15.79
CA HIS A 14 -3.90 7.46 -14.53
C HIS A 14 -4.37 8.37 -13.38
N PHE A 15 -4.47 9.68 -13.58
CA PHE A 15 -4.82 10.64 -12.53
C PHE A 15 -6.14 10.30 -11.82
N ASN A 16 -7.21 10.07 -12.58
CA ASN A 16 -8.53 9.76 -11.99
C ASN A 16 -8.56 8.40 -11.28
N GLU A 17 -7.84 7.40 -11.83
CA GLU A 17 -7.71 6.07 -11.23
C GLU A 17 -6.96 6.15 -9.89
N ALA A 18 -5.82 6.85 -9.87
CA ALA A 18 -5.05 7.08 -8.65
C ALA A 18 -5.87 7.83 -7.60
N ARG A 19 -6.58 8.89 -7.99
CA ARG A 19 -7.47 9.65 -7.11
C ARG A 19 -8.57 8.79 -6.51
N SER A 20 -9.23 7.94 -7.31
CA SER A 20 -10.26 7.03 -6.80
C SER A 20 -9.71 6.10 -5.73
N ARG A 21 -8.56 5.48 -5.99
CA ARG A 21 -7.91 4.57 -5.03
C ARG A 21 -7.54 5.26 -3.71
N LEU A 22 -7.09 6.53 -3.78
CA LEU A 22 -6.82 7.32 -2.58
C LEU A 22 -8.08 7.59 -1.76
N LEU A 23 -9.20 7.94 -2.43
CA LEU A 23 -10.48 8.15 -1.76
C LEU A 23 -11.02 6.87 -1.13
N ASP A 24 -10.91 5.74 -1.83
CA ASP A 24 -11.34 4.44 -1.31
C ASP A 24 -10.55 4.06 -0.05
N LEU A 25 -9.22 4.23 -0.08
CA LEU A 25 -8.36 3.98 1.08
C LEU A 25 -8.69 4.91 2.24
N ALA A 26 -8.87 6.21 1.99
CA ALA A 26 -9.26 7.17 3.02
C ALA A 26 -10.61 6.78 3.67
N ALA A 27 -11.61 6.45 2.86
CA ALA A 27 -12.92 6.04 3.36
C ALA A 27 -12.87 4.73 4.17
N ILE A 28 -11.95 3.81 3.86
CA ILE A 28 -11.71 2.61 4.68
C ILE A 28 -11.14 3.01 6.05
N LEU A 29 -10.13 3.88 6.09
CA LEU A 29 -9.54 4.37 7.34
C LEU A 29 -10.58 5.10 8.21
N ASP A 30 -11.40 5.98 7.61
CA ASP A 30 -12.46 6.67 8.33
C ASP A 30 -13.51 5.71 8.93
N ARG A 31 -13.77 4.57 8.28
CA ARG A 31 -14.68 3.55 8.81
C ARG A 31 -14.06 2.80 9.99
N ILE A 32 -12.76 2.54 9.95
CA ILE A 32 -12.01 1.94 11.08
C ILE A 32 -12.07 2.89 12.28
N GLU A 33 -11.79 4.19 12.07
CA GLU A 33 -11.82 5.19 13.14
C GLU A 33 -13.21 5.37 13.77
N ARG A 34 -14.28 5.21 12.98
CA ARG A 34 -15.67 5.29 13.45
C ARG A 34 -16.20 3.99 14.06
N GLY A 35 -15.44 2.90 13.98
CA GLY A 35 -15.82 1.60 14.52
C GLY A 35 -15.76 1.56 16.05
N GLU A 36 -16.63 0.76 16.66
CA GLU A 36 -16.52 0.45 18.08
C GLU A 36 -15.17 -0.21 18.38
N GLY A 37 -14.48 0.25 19.44
CA GLY A 37 -13.15 -0.27 19.79
C GLY A 37 -11.99 0.23 18.92
N ALA A 38 -12.19 1.26 18.08
CA ALA A 38 -11.15 1.85 17.22
C ALA A 38 -9.82 2.14 17.97
N ALA A 39 -9.91 2.58 19.23
CA ALA A 39 -8.75 2.83 20.08
C ALA A 39 -7.80 1.62 20.20
N GLY A 40 -8.35 0.40 20.24
CA GLY A 40 -7.58 -0.85 20.32
C GLY A 40 -6.94 -1.26 19.00
N VAL A 41 -7.52 -0.84 17.87
CA VAL A 41 -7.06 -1.22 16.52
C VAL A 41 -5.83 -0.42 16.08
N TRP A 42 -5.54 0.73 16.70
CA TRP A 42 -4.36 1.55 16.38
C TRP A 42 -3.02 0.82 16.47
N LYS A 43 -2.94 -0.21 17.33
CA LYS A 43 -1.75 -1.06 17.51
C LYS A 43 -1.83 -2.38 16.75
N ASP A 44 -2.94 -2.63 16.02
CA ASP A 44 -3.08 -3.83 15.21
C ASP A 44 -1.98 -3.84 14.12
N PRO A 45 -1.17 -4.92 14.03
CA PRO A 45 -0.08 -5.00 13.05
C PRO A 45 -0.51 -4.75 11.61
N ARG A 46 -1.77 -5.06 11.25
CA ARG A 46 -2.31 -4.82 9.90
C ARG A 46 -2.48 -3.33 9.64
N LEU A 47 -2.97 -2.58 10.62
CA LEU A 47 -3.13 -1.12 10.50
C LEU A 47 -1.78 -0.41 10.54
N VAL A 48 -0.84 -0.88 11.37
CA VAL A 48 0.55 -0.39 11.39
C VAL A 48 1.19 -0.54 10.01
N LYS A 49 1.18 -1.75 9.44
CA LYS A 49 1.71 -2.02 8.08
C LYS A 49 1.02 -1.18 6.99
N THR A 50 -0.29 -0.97 7.12
CA THR A 50 -1.03 -0.12 6.18
C THR A 50 -0.52 1.33 6.21
N ARG A 51 -0.26 1.88 7.41
CA ARG A 51 0.29 3.23 7.56
C ARG A 51 1.72 3.33 7.04
N GLU A 52 2.54 2.32 7.29
CA GLU A 52 3.90 2.22 6.73
C GLU A 52 3.88 2.17 5.19
N ALA A 53 2.95 1.41 4.61
CA ALA A 53 2.79 1.34 3.16
C ALA A 53 2.39 2.69 2.55
N ILE A 54 1.49 3.44 3.21
CA ILE A 54 1.14 4.81 2.79
C ILE A 54 2.38 5.71 2.83
N ALA A 55 3.18 5.65 3.89
CA ALA A 55 4.41 6.42 4.00
C ALA A 55 5.42 6.05 2.89
N ALA A 56 5.53 4.77 2.54
CA ALA A 56 6.41 4.31 1.46
C ALA A 56 6.03 4.88 0.08
N LEU A 57 4.75 5.20 -0.15
CA LEU A 57 4.32 5.86 -1.40
C LEU A 57 4.83 7.30 -1.54
N LEU A 58 5.10 7.98 -0.42
CA LEU A 58 5.55 9.38 -0.43
C LEU A 58 7.05 9.53 -0.70
N VAL A 59 7.82 8.44 -0.59
CA VAL A 59 9.25 8.45 -0.85
C VAL A 59 9.51 8.34 -2.36
N ASP A 60 10.43 9.14 -2.88
CA ASP A 60 10.81 9.17 -4.29
C ASP A 60 11.34 7.81 -4.80
N GLY A 61 11.41 7.67 -6.14
CA GLY A 61 11.87 6.44 -6.82
C GLY A 61 10.81 5.79 -7.71
N SER A 62 11.17 4.71 -8.40
CA SER A 62 10.29 3.95 -9.31
C SER A 62 9.86 2.59 -8.76
N ASP A 63 10.19 2.31 -7.50
CA ASP A 63 10.11 1.02 -6.80
C ASP A 63 9.05 1.02 -5.67
N ARG A 64 8.12 1.98 -5.68
CA ARG A 64 7.08 2.10 -4.63
C ARG A 64 6.26 0.82 -4.44
N ALA A 65 5.91 0.15 -5.54
CA ALA A 65 5.14 -1.09 -5.49
C ALA A 65 5.91 -2.22 -4.80
N GLU A 66 7.20 -2.36 -5.09
CA GLU A 66 8.09 -3.34 -4.44
C GLU A 66 8.21 -3.06 -2.95
N ARG A 67 8.43 -1.80 -2.56
CA ARG A 67 8.48 -1.40 -1.14
C ARG A 67 7.19 -1.73 -0.39
N VAL A 68 6.04 -1.42 -0.99
CA VAL A 68 4.73 -1.80 -0.42
C VAL A 68 4.62 -3.33 -0.31
N GLN A 69 5.00 -4.08 -1.34
CA GLN A 69 4.97 -5.54 -1.31
C GLN A 69 5.84 -6.11 -0.18
N MET A 70 7.03 -5.55 0.05
CA MET A 70 7.95 -6.02 1.08
C MET A 70 7.40 -5.78 2.49
N ILE A 71 6.69 -4.68 2.75
CA ILE A 71 6.03 -4.41 4.04
C ILE A 71 5.01 -5.51 4.40
N PHE A 72 4.29 -6.02 3.40
CA PHE A 72 3.29 -7.07 3.60
C PHE A 72 3.83 -8.50 3.47
N SER A 73 5.06 -8.67 3.01
CA SER A 73 5.69 -9.98 2.90
C SER A 73 5.99 -10.59 4.27
N ARG A 74 5.94 -11.93 4.35
CA ARG A 74 6.47 -12.66 5.51
C ARG A 74 8.00 -12.72 5.42
N PRO A 75 8.72 -12.77 6.56
CA PRO A 75 10.12 -13.17 6.54
C PRO A 75 10.26 -14.52 5.83
N TYR A 76 11.28 -14.67 5.00
CA TYR A 76 11.61 -15.96 4.42
C TYR A 76 12.02 -16.93 5.55
N GLU A 77 11.28 -18.03 5.70
CA GLU A 77 11.66 -19.12 6.60
C GLU A 77 12.38 -20.22 5.81
N ALA A 78 13.69 -20.34 6.05
CA ALA A 78 14.47 -21.48 5.55
C ALA A 78 13.93 -22.77 6.19
N GLY A 79 13.46 -23.71 5.36
CA GLY A 79 12.88 -24.97 5.84
C GLY A 79 11.35 -25.08 5.73
N TRP A 80 10.67 -24.13 5.09
CA TRP A 80 9.20 -24.17 4.90
C TRP A 80 8.68 -25.45 4.21
N GLN A 81 9.54 -26.15 3.44
CA GLN A 81 9.23 -27.41 2.76
C GLN A 81 9.21 -28.64 3.70
N VAL A 82 9.73 -28.51 4.92
CA VAL A 82 9.96 -29.65 5.83
C VAL A 82 8.88 -29.74 6.93
N GLN A 83 7.89 -28.83 6.91
CA GLN A 83 6.85 -28.70 7.94
C GLN A 83 5.44 -29.06 7.45
N GLY A 84 5.33 -29.76 6.30
CA GLY A 84 4.08 -30.25 5.72
C GLY A 84 3.71 -31.66 6.18
#